data_AF-A0A3C0G2I9-F1
#
_entry.id   AF-A0A3C0G2I9-F1
#
_cell.length_a   1.000
_cell.length_b   1.000
_cell.length_c   1.000
_cell.angle_alpha   90.00
_cell.angle_beta   90.00
_cell.angle_gamma   90.00
#
_symmetry.space_group_name_H-M   'P 1'
#
loop_
_entity.id
_entity.type
_entity.pdbx_description
1 polymer ?
#
loop_
_entity_poly.entity_id
_entity_poly.type
_entity_poly.pdbx_seq_one_letter_code
_entity_poly.pdbx_strand_id
1 'polypeptide(L)'
;EVFTEDVEPTGYYIEPYRSQYHFTPEEKWMNDPNGLVYNDGVYHLFYQYYPDSTVWGPMHWGHAVSKDMMKWKHKPVALFPDEHGFIFSGSAVMDHNNTSGFGTEDQTAMVAIFTYHDMAGEQAGKKNFQTQGIAYSLDNGDSWTKYEGNPVIGNTGIKDFRDPKVFWNDKAETWTMLLVAGDHLQIWNSPNLKEYGILELMGKEDIELFGKGINLRKEAHDAFIEMKKAAYKDGIDLKIVSSYRSYDRQEAIFERKFLKYTDDDGMNPTDAIDKIIEYSTIPGTSRHHWGTDIDVVDGYRKVDGDVLVPHKYEGDGPYVDFKKWMDENSETYGFYLVYTNEPKRRGFKYEPWHYSYAPLSIPMLEQFRSKNVASIIIREDYYGAEHFTMNFLKSYIQNNILDINRKLL
;
A
#
# COMPACT_ATOMS: atom_id res chain seq x y z
N GLU A 1 -29.43 19.17 25.79
CA GLU A 1 -30.74 19.57 25.25
C GLU A 1 -30.73 21.08 25.07
N VAL A 2 -31.13 21.63 23.92
CA VAL A 2 -31.39 23.08 23.77
C VAL A 2 -32.65 23.40 24.57
N PHE A 3 -32.46 24.33 25.50
CA PHE A 3 -33.37 24.84 26.51
C PHE A 3 -34.78 25.14 25.95
N THR A 4 -35.79 24.49 26.51
CA THR A 4 -37.12 25.08 26.64
C THR A 4 -37.15 25.83 27.97
N GLU A 5 -37.87 26.95 28.07
CA GLU A 5 -37.86 27.90 29.20
C GLU A 5 -38.11 27.32 30.62
N ASP A 6 -38.44 26.03 30.76
CA ASP A 6 -38.92 25.43 32.01
C ASP A 6 -38.03 24.33 32.63
N VAL A 7 -36.77 24.14 32.20
CA VAL A 7 -35.86 23.15 32.82
C VAL A 7 -34.54 23.80 33.25
N GLU A 8 -34.36 23.90 34.57
CA GLU A 8 -33.08 24.28 35.20
C GLU A 8 -31.97 23.33 34.75
N PRO A 9 -30.84 23.83 34.21
CA PRO A 9 -29.75 22.98 33.77
C PRO A 9 -29.12 22.24 34.95
N THR A 10 -29.15 20.91 34.89
CA THR A 10 -28.46 20.06 35.86
C THR A 10 -27.22 19.45 35.18
N GLY A 11 -26.02 19.75 35.69
CA GLY A 11 -24.75 19.14 35.22
C GLY A 11 -23.62 20.14 34.89
N TYR A 12 -22.54 19.64 34.28
CA TYR A 12 -21.26 20.34 34.03
C TYR A 12 -21.32 21.51 33.03
N TYR A 13 -22.48 21.80 32.43
CA TYR A 13 -22.63 22.86 31.43
C TYR A 13 -23.03 24.24 31.99
N ILE A 14 -23.15 24.39 33.32
CA ILE A 14 -23.56 25.65 33.97
C ILE A 14 -22.39 26.55 34.41
N GLU A 15 -21.17 26.14 34.08
CA GLU A 15 -19.97 26.84 34.51
C GLU A 15 -19.83 28.21 33.85
N PRO A 16 -19.21 29.20 34.54
CA PRO A 16 -18.82 30.45 33.91
C PRO A 16 -18.01 30.20 32.62
N TYR A 17 -18.34 30.96 31.57
CA TYR A 17 -17.72 30.87 30.24
C TYR A 17 -18.05 29.62 29.40
N ARG A 18 -18.76 28.63 29.96
CA ARG A 18 -19.20 27.46 29.20
C ARG A 18 -20.32 27.86 28.22
N SER A 19 -20.04 27.75 26.92
CA SER A 19 -21.03 28.11 25.89
C SER A 19 -22.22 27.15 25.94
N GLN A 20 -23.42 27.71 25.83
CA GLN A 20 -24.68 26.95 25.85
C GLN A 20 -25.10 26.43 24.45
N TYR A 21 -24.42 26.89 23.40
CA TYR A 21 -24.78 26.61 22.00
C TYR A 21 -23.57 26.40 21.08
N HIS A 22 -22.34 26.43 21.60
CA HIS A 22 -21.16 25.90 20.93
C HIS A 22 -20.73 24.61 21.61
N PHE A 23 -20.25 23.66 20.83
CA PHE A 23 -19.72 22.42 21.35
C PHE A 23 -18.44 22.66 22.17
N THR A 24 -18.37 22.02 23.34
CA THR A 24 -17.14 21.78 24.10
C THR A 24 -17.19 20.35 24.62
N PRO A 25 -16.06 19.63 24.83
CA PRO A 25 -16.09 18.39 25.59
C PRO A 25 -16.60 18.67 27.02
N GLU A 26 -17.01 17.63 27.71
CA GLU A 26 -17.43 17.72 29.12
C GLU A 26 -16.31 18.32 29.98
N GLU A 27 -15.08 17.87 29.73
CA GLU A 27 -13.88 18.32 30.42
C GLU A 27 -12.64 18.26 29.52
N LYS A 28 -11.53 18.85 30.00
CA LYS A 28 -10.17 18.74 29.43
C LYS A 28 -9.94 19.52 28.13
N TRP A 29 -8.83 19.23 27.46
CA TRP A 29 -8.36 19.96 26.29
C TRP A 29 -9.00 19.44 24.99
N MET A 30 -9.56 20.35 24.18
CA MET A 30 -9.88 20.11 22.77
C MET A 30 -9.22 21.14 21.86
N ASN A 31 -8.98 20.76 20.60
CA ASN A 31 -8.69 21.71 19.53
C ASN A 31 -9.47 21.38 18.25
N ASP A 32 -8.78 21.02 17.17
CA ASP A 32 -9.32 20.99 15.82
C ASP A 32 -10.52 20.05 15.70
N PRO A 33 -11.56 20.42 14.93
CA PRO A 33 -12.58 19.47 14.51
C PRO A 33 -11.99 18.47 13.52
N ASN A 34 -12.37 17.21 13.66
CA ASN A 34 -11.93 16.11 12.82
C ASN A 34 -13.12 15.29 12.33
N GLY A 35 -12.89 14.47 11.30
CA GLY A 35 -13.84 13.42 10.92
C GLY A 35 -15.27 13.89 10.61
N LEU A 36 -15.48 15.15 10.20
CA LEU A 36 -16.81 15.72 10.01
C LEU A 36 -17.55 14.97 8.89
N VAL A 37 -18.53 14.15 9.27
CA VAL A 37 -19.33 13.30 8.37
C VAL A 37 -20.79 13.40 8.75
N TYR A 38 -21.66 13.41 7.73
CA TYR A 38 -23.09 13.22 7.90
C TYR A 38 -23.45 11.86 7.29
N ASN A 39 -24.03 10.98 8.09
CA ASN A 39 -24.50 9.68 7.64
C ASN A 39 -25.81 9.31 8.36
N ASP A 40 -26.78 8.77 7.63
CA ASP A 40 -28.06 8.27 8.16
C ASP A 40 -28.79 9.23 9.13
N GLY A 41 -28.81 10.52 8.81
CA GLY A 41 -29.49 11.53 9.64
C GLY A 41 -28.70 11.99 10.86
N VAL A 42 -27.43 11.62 10.96
CA VAL A 42 -26.54 11.94 12.09
C VAL A 42 -25.32 12.70 11.61
N TYR A 43 -25.07 13.86 12.21
CA TYR A 43 -23.83 14.61 12.11
C TYR A 43 -22.83 14.08 13.13
N HIS A 44 -21.65 13.69 12.67
CA HIS A 44 -20.52 13.27 13.49
C HIS A 44 -19.54 14.43 13.62
N LEU A 45 -19.20 14.76 14.87
CA LEU A 45 -18.13 15.68 15.23
C LEU A 45 -17.07 14.88 15.97
N PHE A 46 -15.97 14.57 15.30
CA PHE A 46 -14.75 14.17 15.98
C PHE A 46 -13.91 15.41 16.26
N TYR A 47 -12.97 15.33 17.19
CA TYR A 47 -12.12 16.45 17.54
C TYR A 47 -10.85 15.99 18.23
N GLN A 48 -9.76 16.74 18.05
CA GLN A 48 -8.54 16.53 18.81
C GLN A 48 -8.84 16.68 20.31
N TYR A 49 -8.47 15.68 21.09
CA TYR A 49 -8.80 15.58 22.51
C TYR A 49 -7.65 15.02 23.35
N TYR A 50 -7.44 15.57 24.54
CA TYR A 50 -6.58 14.95 25.56
C TYR A 50 -7.36 14.70 26.84
N PRO A 51 -7.68 13.43 27.17
CA PRO A 51 -8.54 13.11 28.32
C PRO A 51 -7.88 13.35 29.69
N ASP A 52 -6.56 13.48 29.78
CA ASP A 52 -5.89 13.51 31.10
C ASP A 52 -5.60 14.93 31.61
N SER A 53 -5.61 15.95 30.75
CA SER A 53 -5.23 17.32 31.15
C SER A 53 -5.94 18.44 30.38
N THR A 54 -5.92 19.64 30.95
CA THR A 54 -6.44 20.88 30.35
C THR A 54 -5.39 21.64 29.52
N VAL A 55 -4.27 21.01 29.20
CA VAL A 55 -3.24 21.53 28.28
C VAL A 55 -3.01 20.50 27.19
N TRP A 56 -2.38 20.89 26.09
CA TRP A 56 -2.05 19.97 25.01
C TRP A 56 -1.17 18.80 25.49
N GLY A 57 -1.39 17.60 24.95
CA GLY A 57 -0.71 16.36 25.35
C GLY A 57 -0.92 15.23 24.34
N PRO A 58 -0.76 13.95 24.75
CA PRO A 58 -1.10 12.77 23.94
C PRO A 58 -2.48 12.85 23.31
N MET A 59 -2.51 13.16 22.01
CA MET A 59 -3.75 13.45 21.31
C MET A 59 -4.53 12.20 20.91
N HIS A 60 -5.85 12.29 21.09
CA HIS A 60 -6.88 11.33 20.73
C HIS A 60 -7.89 12.01 19.78
N TRP A 61 -8.78 11.23 19.18
CA TRP A 61 -10.03 11.77 18.63
C TRP A 61 -11.17 11.54 19.62
N GLY A 62 -11.68 12.62 20.21
CA GLY A 62 -12.98 12.63 20.89
C GLY A 62 -14.14 12.54 19.88
N HIS A 63 -15.35 12.23 20.36
CA HIS A 63 -16.51 12.05 19.49
C HIS A 63 -17.79 12.58 20.12
N ALA A 64 -18.60 13.26 19.31
CA ALA A 64 -19.97 13.61 19.61
C ALA A 64 -20.84 13.51 18.35
N VAL A 65 -22.14 13.29 18.56
CA VAL A 65 -23.12 13.20 17.48
C VAL A 65 -24.29 14.15 17.69
N SER A 66 -24.88 14.61 16.59
CA SER A 66 -26.07 15.45 16.62
C SER A 66 -26.99 15.14 15.44
N LYS A 67 -28.28 15.43 15.57
CA LYS A 67 -29.24 15.40 14.45
C LYS A 67 -29.51 16.79 13.86
N ASP A 68 -29.07 17.85 14.54
CA ASP A 68 -29.40 19.24 14.23
C ASP A 68 -28.20 20.20 14.30
N MET A 69 -26.98 19.67 14.52
CA MET A 69 -25.73 20.40 14.74
C MET A 69 -25.71 21.33 15.98
N MET A 70 -26.75 21.28 16.82
CA MET A 70 -26.92 22.14 17.99
C MET A 70 -26.94 21.32 19.28
N LYS A 71 -27.75 20.26 19.32
CA LYS A 71 -27.85 19.31 20.44
C LYS A 71 -26.87 18.18 20.23
N TRP A 72 -25.74 18.25 20.91
CA TRP A 72 -24.69 17.23 20.84
C TRP A 72 -24.85 16.20 21.96
N LYS A 73 -24.69 14.93 21.61
CA LYS A 73 -24.56 13.81 22.53
C LYS A 73 -23.11 13.34 22.49
N HIS A 74 -22.42 13.42 23.62
CA HIS A 74 -21.07 12.87 23.76
C HIS A 74 -21.05 11.37 23.56
N LYS A 75 -19.97 10.90 22.95
CA LYS A 75 -19.67 9.49 22.71
C LYS A 75 -18.31 9.17 23.35
N PRO A 76 -17.98 7.89 23.55
CA PRO A 76 -16.64 7.49 23.95
C PRO A 76 -15.58 8.04 22.98
N VAL A 77 -14.34 8.13 23.45
CA VAL A 77 -13.19 8.46 22.59
C VAL A 77 -13.12 7.46 21.44
N ALA A 78 -13.00 7.98 20.21
CA ALA A 78 -13.04 7.19 18.99
C ALA A 78 -11.69 6.55 18.66
N LEU A 79 -10.61 7.33 18.72
CA LEU A 79 -9.25 6.86 18.40
C LEU A 79 -8.29 7.22 19.52
N PHE A 80 -7.61 6.21 20.05
CA PHE A 80 -6.54 6.34 21.05
C PHE A 80 -5.17 6.33 20.36
N PRO A 81 -4.10 6.92 20.93
CA PRO A 81 -2.73 6.65 20.51
C PRO A 81 -2.38 5.15 20.51
N ASP A 82 -1.38 4.76 19.74
CA ASP A 82 -0.81 3.41 19.72
C ASP A 82 0.73 3.44 19.50
N GLU A 83 1.33 2.31 19.13
CA GLU A 83 2.75 2.19 18.84
C GLU A 83 3.27 3.11 17.71
N HIS A 84 2.41 3.58 16.81
CA HIS A 84 2.76 4.54 15.75
C HIS A 84 2.72 6.00 16.22
N GLY A 85 2.16 6.27 17.40
CA GLY A 85 2.20 7.57 18.05
C GLY A 85 0.83 8.17 18.36
N PHE A 86 0.81 9.49 18.53
CA PHE A 86 -0.42 10.23 18.85
C PHE A 86 -1.32 10.37 17.63
N ILE A 87 -2.62 10.53 17.86
CA ILE A 87 -3.62 10.70 16.80
C ILE A 87 -3.86 12.20 16.59
N PHE A 88 -3.31 12.73 15.50
CA PHE A 88 -3.48 14.09 15.06
C PHE A 88 -4.68 14.24 14.12
N SER A 89 -4.95 15.48 13.71
CA SER A 89 -6.12 15.87 12.93
C SER A 89 -6.25 15.11 11.62
N GLY A 90 -7.46 15.12 11.07
CA GLY A 90 -7.78 14.44 9.83
C GLY A 90 -9.28 14.48 9.49
N SER A 91 -9.70 13.60 8.60
CA SER A 91 -11.06 13.56 8.05
C SER A 91 -11.65 12.15 8.09
N ALA A 92 -12.93 12.03 7.78
CA ALA A 92 -13.61 10.74 7.63
C ALA A 92 -14.53 10.78 6.41
N VAL A 93 -14.80 9.61 5.84
CA VAL A 93 -15.62 9.42 4.64
C VAL A 93 -16.47 8.16 4.77
N MET A 94 -17.59 8.10 4.04
CA MET A 94 -18.39 6.89 3.89
C MET A 94 -17.97 6.17 2.60
N ASP A 95 -17.43 4.96 2.70
CA ASP A 95 -16.99 4.14 1.56
C ASP A 95 -18.14 3.29 1.02
N HIS A 96 -19.12 3.95 0.39
CA HIS A 96 -20.35 3.31 -0.09
C HIS A 96 -20.13 2.19 -1.11
N ASN A 97 -19.01 2.23 -1.85
CA ASN A 97 -18.68 1.23 -2.86
C ASN A 97 -17.77 0.11 -2.32
N ASN A 98 -17.49 0.12 -1.00
CA ASN A 98 -16.56 -0.80 -0.34
C ASN A 98 -15.21 -0.92 -1.07
N THR A 99 -14.71 0.20 -1.59
CA THR A 99 -13.45 0.24 -2.33
C THR A 99 -12.26 -0.16 -1.46
N SER A 100 -12.32 0.15 -0.16
CA SER A 100 -11.33 -0.25 0.83
C SER A 100 -11.39 -1.72 1.21
N GLY A 101 -12.52 -2.39 0.94
CA GLY A 101 -12.77 -3.77 1.35
C GLY A 101 -13.03 -3.94 2.86
N PHE A 102 -13.18 -2.86 3.63
CA PHE A 102 -13.49 -2.94 5.06
C PHE A 102 -14.97 -3.21 5.36
N GLY A 103 -15.86 -2.75 4.48
CA GLY A 103 -17.29 -2.97 4.60
C GLY A 103 -17.71 -4.41 4.29
N THR A 104 -18.97 -4.70 4.57
CA THR A 104 -19.64 -5.96 4.22
C THR A 104 -20.84 -5.67 3.31
N GLU A 105 -21.55 -6.71 2.86
CA GLU A 105 -22.77 -6.53 2.06
C GLU A 105 -23.84 -5.69 2.80
N ASP A 106 -23.90 -5.79 4.12
CA ASP A 106 -24.89 -5.12 4.97
C ASP A 106 -24.36 -3.86 5.69
N GLN A 107 -23.04 -3.64 5.69
CA GLN A 107 -22.42 -2.56 6.48
C GLN A 107 -21.45 -1.74 5.62
N THR A 108 -21.81 -0.48 5.36
CA THR A 108 -20.90 0.50 4.77
C THR A 108 -19.85 0.91 5.79
N ALA A 109 -18.57 0.87 5.41
CA ALA A 109 -17.50 1.35 6.26
C ALA A 109 -17.46 2.89 6.29
N MET A 110 -17.45 3.45 7.49
CA MET A 110 -16.96 4.82 7.72
C MET A 110 -15.45 4.73 7.92
N VAL A 111 -14.67 5.42 7.10
CA VAL A 111 -13.20 5.37 7.15
C VAL A 111 -12.67 6.72 7.63
N ALA A 112 -11.92 6.72 8.73
CA ALA A 112 -11.17 7.86 9.24
C ALA A 112 -9.76 7.80 8.67
N ILE A 113 -9.26 8.96 8.23
CA ILE A 113 -7.90 9.16 7.75
C ILE A 113 -7.32 10.28 8.61
N PHE A 114 -6.20 9.99 9.26
CA PHE A 114 -5.63 10.84 10.31
C PHE A 114 -4.11 10.83 10.27
N THR A 115 -3.49 11.80 10.93
CA THR A 115 -2.04 11.83 11.07
C THR A 115 -1.60 11.09 12.33
N TYR A 116 -0.65 10.18 12.21
CA TYR A 116 0.15 9.71 13.34
C TYR A 116 1.29 10.68 13.62
N HIS A 117 1.56 10.94 14.91
CA HIS A 117 2.66 11.79 15.35
C HIS A 117 3.58 11.06 16.33
N ASP A 118 4.82 10.80 15.91
CA ASP A 118 5.91 10.26 16.74
C ASP A 118 6.62 11.40 17.52
N MET A 119 6.16 11.65 18.75
CA MET A 119 6.75 12.68 19.61
C MET A 119 8.23 12.44 19.92
N ALA A 120 8.65 11.18 20.05
CA ALA A 120 10.04 10.87 20.36
C ALA A 120 10.94 11.19 19.17
N GLY A 121 10.47 10.87 17.96
CA GLY A 121 11.11 11.27 16.71
C GLY A 121 11.22 12.78 16.54
N GLU A 122 10.17 13.53 16.84
CA GLU A 122 10.21 15.00 16.82
C GLU A 122 11.25 15.54 17.80
N GLN A 123 11.25 15.08 19.05
CA GLN A 123 12.21 15.50 20.09
C GLN A 123 13.66 15.16 19.73
N ALA A 124 13.87 14.06 19.00
CA ALA A 124 15.18 13.68 18.46
C ALA A 124 15.60 14.50 17.22
N GLY A 125 14.78 15.46 16.76
CA GLY A 125 15.07 16.32 15.62
C GLY A 125 14.88 15.64 14.26
N LYS A 126 14.16 14.50 14.21
CA LYS A 126 13.78 13.88 12.94
C LYS A 126 12.83 14.81 12.18
N LYS A 127 12.65 14.55 10.88
CA LYS A 127 11.67 15.29 10.04
C LYS A 127 10.54 14.40 9.51
N ASN A 128 10.60 13.10 9.76
CA ASN A 128 9.64 12.13 9.25
C ASN A 128 8.67 11.62 10.34
N PHE A 129 8.49 12.39 11.41
CA PHE A 129 7.72 11.98 12.59
C PHE A 129 6.20 12.09 12.41
N GLN A 130 5.71 12.64 11.29
CA GLN A 130 4.28 12.66 10.95
C GLN A 130 4.03 11.72 9.77
N THR A 131 3.11 10.76 9.92
CA THR A 131 2.69 9.83 8.85
C THR A 131 1.17 9.74 8.82
N GLN A 132 0.55 9.16 7.78
CA GLN A 132 -0.91 9.10 7.68
C GLN A 132 -1.40 7.68 7.91
N GLY A 133 -2.34 7.52 8.83
CA GLY A 133 -3.00 6.27 9.16
C GLY A 133 -4.49 6.31 8.79
N ILE A 134 -5.10 5.14 8.76
CA ILE A 134 -6.54 4.98 8.61
C ILE A 134 -7.14 4.04 9.67
N ALA A 135 -8.40 4.27 9.99
CA ALA A 135 -9.23 3.39 10.80
C ALA A 135 -10.61 3.29 10.15
N TYR A 136 -11.33 2.22 10.43
CA TYR A 136 -12.68 2.04 9.91
C TYR A 136 -13.67 1.67 11.02
N SER A 137 -14.92 2.04 10.81
CA SER A 137 -16.06 1.72 11.66
C SER A 137 -17.15 1.07 10.82
N LEU A 138 -17.76 0.00 11.34
CA LEU A 138 -18.89 -0.72 10.74
C LEU A 138 -20.20 -0.51 11.50
N ASP A 139 -20.17 0.31 12.55
CA ASP A 139 -21.30 0.61 13.43
C ASP A 139 -21.59 2.13 13.47
N ASN A 140 -21.42 2.77 12.31
CA ASN A 140 -21.67 4.20 12.10
C ASN A 140 -20.88 5.09 13.07
N GLY A 141 -19.61 4.79 13.29
CA GLY A 141 -18.67 5.60 14.06
C GLY A 141 -18.69 5.37 15.57
N ASP A 142 -19.43 4.39 16.08
CA ASP A 142 -19.52 4.10 17.52
C ASP A 142 -18.29 3.33 18.04
N SER A 143 -17.67 2.49 17.21
CA SER A 143 -16.39 1.85 17.47
C SER A 143 -15.50 1.84 16.22
N TRP A 144 -14.18 1.79 16.44
CA TRP A 144 -13.18 1.92 15.39
C TRP A 144 -12.16 0.79 15.46
N THR A 145 -11.83 0.23 14.30
CA THR A 145 -10.70 -0.68 14.10
C THR A 145 -9.64 0.04 13.28
N LYS A 146 -8.42 0.16 13.82
CA LYS A 146 -7.29 0.70 13.06
C LYS A 146 -6.82 -0.31 12.03
N TYR A 147 -6.46 0.15 10.84
CA TYR A 147 -5.93 -0.72 9.80
C TYR A 147 -4.55 -1.24 10.19
N GLU A 148 -4.37 -2.56 10.15
CA GLU A 148 -3.10 -3.21 10.54
C GLU A 148 -1.93 -2.80 9.64
N GLY A 149 -2.20 -2.41 8.38
CA GLY A 149 -1.18 -1.90 7.46
C GLY A 149 -0.85 -0.41 7.64
N ASN A 150 -1.11 0.17 8.81
CA ASN A 150 -0.73 1.55 9.09
C ASN A 150 0.79 1.70 9.32
N PRO A 151 1.37 2.88 9.01
CA PRO A 151 0.74 4.01 8.32
C PRO A 151 0.59 3.74 6.82
N VAL A 152 -0.56 4.12 6.23
CA VAL A 152 -0.79 4.00 4.79
C VAL A 152 0.06 4.97 3.96
N ILE A 153 0.43 6.13 4.52
CA ILE A 153 1.32 7.08 3.85
C ILE A 153 2.48 7.44 4.79
N GLY A 154 3.65 6.89 4.48
CA GLY A 154 4.92 7.23 5.13
C GLY A 154 5.40 8.65 4.79
N ASN A 155 6.43 9.10 5.49
CA ASN A 155 6.99 10.44 5.33
C ASN A 155 8.48 10.39 4.96
N THR A 156 8.82 11.02 3.83
CA THR A 156 10.17 11.01 3.25
C THR A 156 11.07 12.16 3.76
N GLY A 157 10.74 12.75 4.91
CA GLY A 157 11.54 13.80 5.57
C GLY A 157 10.93 15.21 5.51
N ILE A 158 9.62 15.31 5.34
CA ILE A 158 8.85 16.56 5.37
C ILE A 158 8.39 16.80 6.81
N LYS A 159 8.90 17.85 7.45
CA LYS A 159 8.65 18.13 8.87
C LYS A 159 7.15 18.27 9.20
N ASP A 160 6.45 19.11 8.43
CA ASP A 160 5.02 19.32 8.57
C ASP A 160 4.29 18.48 7.53
N PHE A 161 3.85 17.27 7.88
CA PHE A 161 3.25 16.32 6.94
C PHE A 161 1.98 15.73 7.53
N ARG A 162 0.86 16.43 7.40
CA ARG A 162 -0.31 16.16 8.25
C ARG A 162 -1.63 16.70 7.71
N ASP A 163 -2.68 16.44 8.49
CA ASP A 163 -4.04 16.95 8.36
C ASP A 163 -4.73 16.50 7.05
N PRO A 164 -4.83 15.18 6.81
CA PRO A 164 -5.38 14.64 5.57
C PRO A 164 -6.88 14.97 5.43
N LYS A 165 -7.22 15.71 4.37
CA LYS A 165 -8.61 15.88 3.92
C LYS A 165 -8.88 14.97 2.74
N VAL A 166 -9.69 13.93 2.95
CA VAL A 166 -10.10 12.98 1.94
C VAL A 166 -11.55 13.23 1.51
N PHE A 167 -11.82 13.01 0.23
CA PHE A 167 -13.16 13.00 -0.34
C PHE A 167 -13.20 12.13 -1.60
N TRP A 168 -14.38 11.63 -1.96
CA TRP A 168 -14.57 10.95 -3.24
C TRP A 168 -14.64 11.98 -4.38
N ASN A 169 -13.86 11.78 -5.43
CA ASN A 169 -13.82 12.66 -6.59
C ASN A 169 -14.54 12.02 -7.78
N ASP A 170 -15.81 12.38 -8.00
CA ASP A 170 -16.66 11.81 -9.05
C ASP A 170 -16.10 11.97 -10.47
N LYS A 171 -15.25 12.98 -10.72
CA LYS A 171 -14.65 13.19 -12.05
C LYS A 171 -13.49 12.25 -12.33
N ALA A 172 -12.75 11.88 -11.28
CA ALA A 172 -11.60 11.01 -11.38
C ALA A 172 -11.95 9.55 -11.05
N GLU A 173 -13.12 9.31 -10.45
CA GLU A 173 -13.55 8.01 -9.93
C GLU A 173 -12.55 7.42 -8.93
N THR A 174 -11.98 8.29 -8.09
CA THR A 174 -10.99 7.92 -7.06
C THR A 174 -11.22 8.71 -5.77
N TRP A 175 -10.69 8.20 -4.66
CA TRP A 175 -10.49 9.01 -3.45
C TRP A 175 -9.37 10.00 -3.68
N THR A 176 -9.64 11.29 -3.46
CA THR A 176 -8.63 12.35 -3.50
C THR A 176 -8.33 12.81 -2.09
N MET A 177 -7.06 12.87 -1.74
CA MET A 177 -6.57 13.41 -0.47
C MET A 177 -5.79 14.71 -0.69
N LEU A 178 -6.09 15.73 0.11
CA LEU A 178 -5.30 16.94 0.26
C LEU A 178 -4.52 16.83 1.57
N LEU A 179 -3.20 17.01 1.53
CA LEU A 179 -2.34 16.86 2.69
C LEU A 179 -1.38 18.04 2.81
N VAL A 180 -1.23 18.59 4.01
CA VAL A 180 -0.21 19.62 4.28
C VAL A 180 1.16 18.96 4.21
N ALA A 181 2.07 19.52 3.42
CA ALA A 181 3.42 19.02 3.22
C ALA A 181 4.43 20.19 3.23
N GLY A 182 4.84 20.61 4.42
CA GLY A 182 5.70 21.77 4.63
C GLY A 182 4.94 23.05 4.31
N ASP A 183 5.33 23.70 3.22
CA ASP A 183 4.82 24.99 2.76
C ASP A 183 3.77 24.88 1.63
N HIS A 184 3.39 23.67 1.23
CA HIS A 184 2.44 23.42 0.15
C HIS A 184 1.47 22.28 0.49
N LEU A 185 0.43 22.15 -0.33
CA LEU A 185 -0.46 20.99 -0.31
C LEU A 185 0.04 19.94 -1.31
N GLN A 186 0.01 18.68 -0.91
CA GLN A 186 0.10 17.55 -1.82
C GLN A 186 -1.29 16.98 -2.09
N ILE A 187 -1.52 16.59 -3.34
CA ILE A 187 -2.75 15.95 -3.78
C ILE A 187 -2.42 14.51 -4.13
N TRP A 188 -3.10 13.58 -3.47
CA TRP A 188 -2.94 12.14 -3.68
C TRP A 188 -4.26 11.57 -4.19
N ASN A 189 -4.19 10.51 -4.99
CA ASN A 189 -5.37 9.76 -5.40
C ASN A 189 -5.18 8.29 -5.05
N SER A 190 -6.24 7.66 -4.54
CA SER A 190 -6.26 6.24 -4.25
C SER A 190 -7.58 5.64 -4.75
N PRO A 191 -7.55 4.46 -5.40
CA PRO A 191 -8.77 3.76 -5.75
C PRO A 191 -9.46 3.13 -4.54
N ASN A 192 -8.77 2.94 -3.40
CA ASN A 192 -9.23 2.06 -2.32
C ASN A 192 -8.90 2.57 -0.89
N LEU A 193 -8.55 3.85 -0.72
CA LEU A 193 -8.12 4.47 0.56
C LEU A 193 -6.86 3.87 1.19
N LYS A 194 -6.29 2.81 0.61
CA LYS A 194 -5.07 2.15 1.05
C LYS A 194 -3.95 2.53 0.10
N GLU A 195 -2.79 2.85 0.63
CA GLU A 195 -1.56 2.92 -0.14
C GLU A 195 -0.63 1.80 0.35
N TYR A 196 0.02 1.13 -0.58
CA TYR A 196 1.17 0.28 -0.33
C TYR A 196 2.34 1.18 0.04
N GLY A 197 2.98 0.87 1.17
CA GLY A 197 4.18 1.57 1.60
C GLY A 197 5.28 1.46 0.54
N ILE A 198 6.11 2.50 0.37
CA ILE A 198 7.26 2.35 -0.53
C ILE A 198 8.21 1.22 -0.07
N LEU A 199 8.30 0.98 1.24
CA LEU A 199 9.09 -0.12 1.78
C LEU A 199 8.45 -1.48 1.45
N GLU A 200 7.12 -1.62 1.59
CA GLU A 200 6.35 -2.77 1.10
C GLU A 200 6.61 -3.03 -0.39
N LEU A 201 6.49 -2.00 -1.23
CA LEU A 201 6.68 -2.11 -2.69
C LEU A 201 8.12 -2.44 -3.08
N MET A 202 9.09 -2.08 -2.23
CA MET A 202 10.51 -2.46 -2.36
C MET A 202 10.83 -3.82 -1.71
N GLY A 203 9.86 -4.48 -1.08
CA GLY A 203 10.06 -5.77 -0.40
C GLY A 203 10.86 -5.67 0.90
N LYS A 204 10.95 -4.47 1.49
CA LYS A 204 11.65 -4.18 2.75
C LYS A 204 10.75 -4.34 3.97
N GLU A 205 9.46 -4.62 3.77
CA GLU A 205 8.51 -4.95 4.82
C GLU A 205 8.09 -6.41 4.72
N ASP A 206 7.88 -7.03 5.89
CA ASP A 206 7.29 -8.34 5.99
C ASP A 206 5.80 -8.25 5.63
N ILE A 207 5.36 -9.08 4.70
CA ILE A 207 3.97 -9.15 4.27
C ILE A 207 3.41 -10.54 4.57
N GLU A 208 2.11 -10.61 4.82
CA GLU A 208 1.45 -11.89 5.00
C GLU A 208 1.37 -12.66 3.66
N LEU A 209 1.81 -13.92 3.69
CA LEU A 209 1.91 -14.78 2.52
C LEU A 209 1.27 -16.14 2.79
N PHE A 210 0.62 -16.67 1.77
CA PHE A 210 -0.19 -17.86 1.84
C PHE A 210 0.39 -18.98 0.97
N GLY A 211 0.25 -20.21 1.48
CA GLY A 211 0.68 -21.44 0.83
C GLY A 211 2.19 -21.68 0.90
N LYS A 212 2.63 -22.66 1.69
CA LYS A 212 4.05 -23.01 1.79
C LYS A 212 4.63 -23.42 0.43
N GLY A 213 5.59 -22.65 -0.08
CA GLY A 213 6.20 -22.88 -1.40
C GLY A 213 5.42 -22.25 -2.56
N ILE A 214 4.28 -21.60 -2.28
CA ILE A 214 3.57 -20.70 -3.19
C ILE A 214 3.88 -19.27 -2.79
N ASN A 215 3.76 -18.93 -1.50
CA ASN A 215 4.15 -17.65 -0.91
C ASN A 215 3.65 -16.44 -1.73
N LEU A 216 2.33 -16.33 -1.87
CA LEU A 216 1.66 -15.20 -2.51
C LEU A 216 0.72 -14.52 -1.52
N ARG A 217 0.31 -13.28 -1.78
CA ARG A 217 -0.80 -12.66 -1.05
C ARG A 217 -2.06 -13.49 -1.21
N LYS A 218 -2.98 -13.39 -0.24
CA LYS A 218 -4.18 -14.23 -0.15
C LYS A 218 -4.92 -14.37 -1.48
N GLU A 219 -5.24 -13.24 -2.12
CA GLU A 219 -6.03 -13.21 -3.36
C GLU A 219 -5.27 -13.84 -4.52
N ALA A 220 -3.98 -13.54 -4.67
CA ALA A 220 -3.13 -14.15 -5.69
C ALA A 220 -2.92 -15.65 -5.43
N HIS A 221 -2.77 -16.05 -4.18
CA HIS A 221 -2.68 -17.46 -3.77
C HIS A 221 -3.94 -18.21 -4.14
N ASP A 222 -5.11 -17.70 -3.74
CA ASP A 222 -6.39 -18.38 -3.96
C ASP A 222 -6.69 -18.50 -5.46
N ALA A 223 -6.43 -17.44 -6.23
CA ALA A 223 -6.51 -17.47 -7.70
C ALA A 223 -5.53 -18.49 -8.32
N PHE A 224 -4.29 -18.55 -7.82
CA PHE A 224 -3.30 -19.52 -8.29
C PHE A 224 -3.72 -20.97 -8.00
N ILE A 225 -4.34 -21.23 -6.84
CA ILE A 225 -4.84 -22.56 -6.50
C ILE A 225 -5.96 -23.00 -7.45
N GLU A 226 -6.88 -22.11 -7.81
CA GLU A 226 -7.93 -22.43 -8.79
C GLU A 226 -7.34 -22.65 -10.19
N MET A 227 -6.41 -21.80 -10.62
CA MET A 227 -5.68 -21.98 -11.88
C MET A 227 -4.93 -23.32 -11.91
N LYS A 228 -4.27 -23.69 -10.81
CA LYS A 228 -3.56 -24.96 -10.66
C LYS A 228 -4.50 -26.17 -10.72
N LYS A 229 -5.69 -26.10 -10.10
CA LYS A 229 -6.69 -27.16 -10.19
C LYS A 229 -7.21 -27.35 -11.62
N ALA A 230 -7.39 -26.26 -12.36
CA ALA A 230 -7.81 -26.32 -13.76
C ALA A 230 -6.74 -26.95 -14.64
N ALA A 231 -5.50 -26.45 -14.55
CA ALA A 231 -4.35 -27.02 -15.28
C ALA A 231 -4.17 -28.52 -15.01
N TYR A 232 -4.34 -28.94 -13.75
CA TYR A 232 -4.22 -30.35 -13.37
C TYR A 232 -5.25 -31.24 -14.09
N LYS A 233 -6.49 -30.77 -14.29
CA LYS A 233 -7.52 -31.51 -15.04
C LYS A 233 -7.14 -31.68 -16.51
N ASP A 234 -6.36 -30.74 -17.05
CA ASP A 234 -5.86 -30.75 -18.42
C ASP A 234 -4.48 -31.44 -18.54
N GLY A 235 -4.00 -32.06 -17.47
CA GLY A 235 -2.77 -32.86 -17.47
C GLY A 235 -1.48 -32.06 -17.24
N ILE A 236 -1.57 -30.83 -16.73
CA ILE A 236 -0.42 -29.95 -16.44
C ILE A 236 -0.29 -29.75 -14.93
N ASP A 237 0.91 -29.95 -14.36
CA ASP A 237 1.17 -29.64 -12.96
C ASP A 237 1.83 -28.26 -12.83
N LEU A 238 1.07 -27.22 -12.49
CA LEU A 238 1.66 -25.89 -12.25
C LEU A 238 2.56 -25.94 -11.01
N LYS A 239 3.87 -25.87 -11.24
CA LYS A 239 4.89 -25.88 -10.21
C LYS A 239 5.60 -24.53 -10.17
N ILE A 240 5.49 -23.85 -9.03
CA ILE A 240 6.23 -22.61 -8.77
C ILE A 240 7.71 -22.95 -8.62
N VAL A 241 8.53 -22.27 -9.41
CA VAL A 241 9.99 -22.22 -9.30
C VAL A 241 10.40 -21.11 -8.35
N SER A 242 9.74 -19.96 -8.46
CA SER A 242 10.03 -18.77 -7.68
C SER A 242 8.76 -17.91 -7.54
N SER A 243 8.59 -17.26 -6.39
CA SER A 243 7.46 -16.39 -6.08
C SER A 243 7.94 -15.22 -5.21
N TYR A 244 7.28 -14.89 -4.09
CA TYR A 244 7.69 -13.79 -3.23
C TYR A 244 9.19 -13.81 -2.91
N ARG A 245 9.75 -12.61 -2.94
CA ARG A 245 11.16 -12.36 -2.69
C ARG A 245 11.28 -11.06 -1.90
N SER A 246 11.85 -11.14 -0.71
CA SER A 246 12.19 -9.96 0.08
C SER A 246 13.31 -9.15 -0.60
N TYR A 247 13.49 -7.92 -0.13
CA TYR A 247 14.58 -7.04 -0.53
C TYR A 247 15.93 -7.74 -0.34
N ASP A 248 16.23 -8.23 0.86
CA ASP A 248 17.51 -8.88 1.21
C ASP A 248 17.80 -10.09 0.31
N ARG A 249 16.76 -10.86 -0.03
CA ARG A 249 16.91 -12.00 -0.95
C ARG A 249 17.24 -11.53 -2.37
N GLN A 250 16.63 -10.44 -2.83
CA GLN A 250 16.93 -9.86 -4.14
C GLN A 250 18.33 -9.23 -4.17
N GLU A 251 18.74 -8.55 -3.10
CA GLU A 251 20.11 -8.03 -2.90
C GLU A 251 21.14 -9.14 -3.00
N ALA A 252 21.01 -10.21 -2.21
CA ALA A 252 21.92 -11.35 -2.26
C ALA A 252 21.98 -12.01 -3.65
N ILE A 253 20.88 -12.02 -4.41
CA ILE A 253 20.89 -12.52 -5.80
C ILE A 253 21.66 -11.58 -6.72
N PHE A 254 21.46 -10.27 -6.57
CA PHE A 254 22.13 -9.24 -7.36
C PHE A 254 23.63 -9.25 -7.10
N GLU A 255 24.05 -9.11 -5.84
CA GLU A 255 25.46 -9.04 -5.44
C GLU A 255 26.23 -10.30 -5.85
N ARG A 256 25.64 -11.49 -5.64
CA ARG A 256 26.27 -12.74 -6.08
C ARG A 256 26.51 -12.77 -7.59
N LYS A 257 25.60 -12.23 -8.39
CA LYS A 257 25.79 -12.15 -9.85
C LYS A 257 26.82 -11.09 -10.22
N PHE A 258 26.77 -9.93 -9.55
CA PHE A 258 27.69 -8.83 -9.78
C PHE A 258 29.13 -9.26 -9.49
N LEU A 259 29.40 -9.75 -8.28
CA LEU A 259 30.71 -10.25 -7.87
C LEU A 259 31.21 -11.38 -8.77
N LYS A 260 30.34 -12.33 -9.16
CA LYS A 260 30.73 -13.36 -10.13
C LYS A 260 31.20 -12.76 -11.45
N TYR A 261 30.42 -11.82 -12.01
CA TYR A 261 30.77 -11.24 -13.30
C TYR A 261 32.01 -10.35 -13.22
N THR A 262 32.19 -9.57 -12.15
CA THR A 262 33.34 -8.68 -12.01
C THR A 262 34.59 -9.42 -11.56
N ASP A 263 34.50 -10.21 -10.50
CA ASP A 263 35.67 -10.74 -9.79
C ASP A 263 36.10 -12.08 -10.39
N ASP A 264 35.15 -12.96 -10.71
CA ASP A 264 35.45 -14.29 -11.27
C ASP A 264 35.65 -14.21 -12.80
N ASP A 265 34.75 -13.52 -13.51
CA ASP A 265 34.76 -13.45 -14.97
C ASP A 265 35.53 -12.23 -15.55
N GLY A 266 35.95 -11.28 -14.70
CA GLY A 266 36.74 -10.10 -15.11
C GLY A 266 35.98 -9.05 -15.92
N MET A 267 34.64 -9.02 -15.83
CA MET A 267 33.78 -8.09 -16.57
C MET A 267 33.85 -6.67 -16.00
N ASN A 268 33.72 -5.66 -16.86
CA ASN A 268 33.55 -4.29 -16.38
C ASN A 268 32.27 -4.17 -15.53
N PRO A 269 32.28 -3.45 -14.39
CA PRO A 269 31.11 -3.33 -13.52
C PRO A 269 29.82 -2.85 -14.21
N THR A 270 29.89 -1.90 -15.14
CA THR A 270 28.68 -1.43 -15.84
C THR A 270 28.15 -2.49 -16.81
N ASP A 271 29.03 -3.22 -17.49
CA ASP A 271 28.65 -4.33 -18.37
C ASP A 271 28.04 -5.50 -17.55
N ALA A 272 28.56 -5.73 -16.35
CA ALA A 272 28.02 -6.72 -15.42
C ALA A 272 26.60 -6.34 -14.99
N ILE A 273 26.36 -5.07 -14.66
CA ILE A 273 25.01 -4.55 -14.34
C ILE A 273 24.08 -4.72 -15.54
N ASP A 274 24.49 -4.30 -16.73
CA ASP A 274 23.70 -4.43 -17.97
C ASP A 274 23.31 -5.89 -18.23
N LYS A 275 24.24 -6.83 -18.01
CA LYS A 275 24.00 -8.28 -18.13
C LYS A 275 23.06 -8.81 -17.05
N ILE A 276 23.12 -8.31 -15.82
CA ILE A 276 22.21 -8.72 -14.74
C ILE A 276 20.79 -8.28 -15.06
N ILE A 277 20.60 -7.03 -15.51
CA ILE A 277 19.28 -6.47 -15.79
C ILE A 277 18.62 -6.98 -17.07
N GLU A 278 19.26 -7.92 -17.79
CA GLU A 278 18.59 -8.68 -18.85
C GLU A 278 17.51 -9.62 -18.29
N TYR A 279 17.71 -10.18 -17.08
CA TYR A 279 16.82 -11.17 -16.46
C TYR A 279 16.67 -11.02 -14.94
N SER A 280 17.18 -9.95 -14.33
CA SER A 280 17.11 -9.76 -12.88
C SER A 280 17.01 -8.31 -12.50
N THR A 281 16.10 -8.03 -11.58
CA THR A 281 15.84 -6.66 -11.14
C THR A 281 16.93 -6.16 -10.19
N ILE A 282 17.12 -4.83 -10.18
CA ILE A 282 17.82 -4.12 -9.11
C ILE A 282 17.03 -4.32 -7.79
N PRO A 283 17.70 -4.54 -6.64
CA PRO A 283 17.06 -4.62 -5.33
C PRO A 283 16.08 -3.46 -5.07
N GLY A 284 14.87 -3.77 -4.59
CA GLY A 284 13.80 -2.80 -4.39
C GLY A 284 12.94 -2.50 -5.61
N THR A 285 13.17 -3.17 -6.75
CA THR A 285 12.38 -2.97 -7.98
C THR A 285 11.72 -4.23 -8.52
N SER A 286 11.85 -5.35 -7.81
CA SER A 286 11.25 -6.62 -8.21
C SER A 286 9.74 -6.61 -7.99
N ARG A 287 8.97 -7.06 -8.98
CA ARG A 287 7.54 -7.31 -8.80
C ARG A 287 7.27 -8.51 -7.87
N HIS A 288 8.26 -9.40 -7.70
CA HIS A 288 8.16 -10.45 -6.68
C HIS A 288 8.08 -9.91 -5.25
N HIS A 289 8.53 -8.67 -4.99
CA HIS A 289 8.34 -8.00 -3.70
C HIS A 289 6.86 -7.86 -3.33
N TRP A 290 5.98 -7.83 -4.33
CA TRP A 290 4.56 -7.57 -4.14
C TRP A 290 3.78 -8.81 -3.71
N GLY A 291 4.38 -10.00 -3.79
CA GLY A 291 3.70 -11.26 -3.52
C GLY A 291 2.61 -11.57 -4.55
N THR A 292 2.75 -11.03 -5.77
CA THR A 292 1.81 -11.18 -6.89
C THR A 292 2.39 -11.95 -8.07
N ASP A 293 3.72 -12.12 -8.11
CA ASP A 293 4.44 -12.61 -9.28
C ASP A 293 5.02 -14.00 -9.05
N ILE A 294 4.91 -14.85 -10.08
CA ILE A 294 5.35 -16.25 -10.09
C ILE A 294 6.20 -16.55 -11.31
N ASP A 295 7.25 -17.33 -11.10
CA ASP A 295 7.92 -18.11 -12.14
C ASP A 295 7.39 -19.54 -12.05
N VAL A 296 6.75 -20.02 -13.12
CA VAL A 296 6.03 -21.30 -13.12
C VAL A 296 6.41 -22.20 -14.30
N VAL A 297 6.48 -23.50 -14.03
CA VAL A 297 6.79 -24.57 -15.01
C VAL A 297 5.77 -25.70 -14.91
N ASP A 298 5.78 -26.61 -15.89
CA ASP A 298 5.11 -27.91 -15.76
C ASP A 298 5.96 -28.89 -14.94
N GLY A 299 5.46 -29.24 -13.76
CA GLY A 299 6.08 -30.16 -12.80
C GLY A 299 6.22 -31.59 -13.31
N TYR A 300 5.43 -32.01 -14.31
CA TYR A 300 5.56 -33.33 -14.91
C TYR A 300 6.76 -33.46 -15.86
N ARG A 301 7.27 -32.34 -16.38
CA ARG A 301 8.35 -32.34 -17.36
C ARG A 301 9.69 -32.26 -16.64
N LYS A 302 10.47 -33.33 -16.76
CA LYS A 302 11.85 -33.38 -16.27
C LYS A 302 12.77 -32.78 -17.32
N VAL A 303 13.56 -31.79 -16.92
CA VAL A 303 14.51 -31.11 -17.80
C VAL A 303 15.86 -31.02 -17.10
N ASP A 304 16.93 -31.10 -17.89
CA ASP A 304 18.29 -30.88 -17.40
C ASP A 304 18.63 -29.38 -17.36
N GLY A 305 19.46 -28.99 -16.40
CA GLY A 305 19.93 -27.62 -16.23
C GLY A 305 18.84 -26.63 -15.79
N ASP A 306 18.97 -25.37 -16.21
CA ASP A 306 18.06 -24.29 -15.82
C ASP A 306 16.67 -24.49 -16.43
N VAL A 307 15.62 -24.45 -15.60
CA VAL A 307 14.22 -24.64 -16.01
C VAL A 307 13.62 -23.38 -16.65
N LEU A 308 14.21 -22.20 -16.41
CA LEU A 308 13.70 -20.90 -16.85
C LEU A 308 14.48 -20.40 -18.07
N VAL A 309 14.34 -21.10 -19.21
CA VAL A 309 15.01 -20.74 -20.46
C VAL A 309 14.03 -20.69 -21.63
N PRO A 310 13.99 -19.62 -22.45
CA PRO A 310 12.90 -19.41 -23.41
C PRO A 310 12.69 -20.55 -24.41
N HIS A 311 13.78 -21.12 -24.96
CA HIS A 311 13.69 -22.20 -25.94
C HIS A 311 13.03 -23.48 -25.38
N LYS A 312 12.86 -23.61 -24.05
CA LYS A 312 12.14 -24.74 -23.45
C LYS A 312 10.63 -24.61 -23.57
N TYR A 313 10.11 -23.42 -23.87
CA TYR A 313 8.68 -23.11 -23.98
C TYR A 313 8.21 -22.95 -25.44
N GLU A 314 9.13 -23.11 -26.40
CA GLU A 314 8.90 -22.88 -27.83
C GLU A 314 9.32 -24.09 -28.66
N GLY A 315 8.82 -24.18 -29.91
CA GLY A 315 9.17 -25.25 -30.85
C GLY A 315 8.81 -26.64 -30.31
N ASP A 316 9.81 -27.50 -30.16
CA ASP A 316 9.69 -28.84 -29.58
C ASP A 316 10.16 -28.89 -28.11
N GLY A 317 10.18 -27.72 -27.45
CA GLY A 317 10.59 -27.58 -26.06
C GLY A 317 9.68 -28.34 -25.07
N PRO A 318 10.21 -28.78 -23.92
CA PRO A 318 9.47 -29.59 -22.95
C PRO A 318 8.26 -28.89 -22.32
N TYR A 319 8.20 -27.56 -22.34
CA TYR A 319 7.14 -26.75 -21.75
C TYR A 319 6.18 -26.15 -22.78
N VAL A 320 6.20 -26.60 -24.05
CA VAL A 320 5.35 -26.04 -25.11
C VAL A 320 3.86 -26.24 -24.83
N ASP A 321 3.46 -27.44 -24.40
CA ASP A 321 2.06 -27.72 -24.02
C ASP A 321 1.61 -26.84 -22.85
N PHE A 322 2.48 -26.69 -21.85
CA PHE A 322 2.26 -25.81 -20.71
C PHE A 322 2.11 -24.35 -21.14
N LYS A 323 2.99 -23.87 -22.01
CA LYS A 323 2.99 -22.48 -22.47
C LYS A 323 1.70 -22.17 -23.22
N LYS A 324 1.29 -23.09 -24.09
CA LYS A 324 0.02 -23.00 -24.81
C LYS A 324 -1.16 -22.92 -23.84
N TRP A 325 -1.20 -23.77 -22.82
CA TRP A 325 -2.26 -23.74 -21.81
C TRP A 325 -2.27 -22.42 -21.04
N MET A 326 -1.10 -21.91 -20.63
CA MET A 326 -1.01 -20.61 -19.95
C MET A 326 -1.52 -19.49 -20.83
N ASP A 327 -1.17 -19.45 -22.12
CA ASP A 327 -1.64 -18.43 -23.06
C ASP A 327 -3.17 -18.45 -23.26
N GLU A 328 -3.78 -19.63 -23.22
CA GLU A 328 -5.21 -19.80 -23.41
C GLU A 328 -6.02 -19.52 -22.13
N ASN A 329 -5.43 -19.73 -20.94
CA ASN A 329 -6.20 -19.83 -19.69
C ASN A 329 -5.77 -18.86 -18.58
N SER A 330 -4.50 -18.47 -18.47
CA SER A 330 -3.99 -17.81 -17.26
C SER A 330 -4.70 -16.49 -16.96
N GLU A 331 -5.05 -15.73 -18.00
CA GLU A 331 -5.74 -14.45 -17.87
C GLU A 331 -7.13 -14.59 -17.23
N THR A 332 -7.82 -15.73 -17.41
CA THR A 332 -9.14 -15.97 -16.79
C THR A 332 -9.06 -16.11 -15.26
N TYR A 333 -7.86 -16.40 -14.74
CA TYR A 333 -7.54 -16.43 -13.32
C TYR A 333 -6.79 -15.16 -12.87
N GLY A 334 -6.72 -14.14 -13.72
CA GLY A 334 -6.07 -12.87 -13.40
C GLY A 334 -4.54 -12.88 -13.51
N PHE A 335 -3.92 -13.95 -14.02
CA PHE A 335 -2.47 -14.03 -14.21
C PHE A 335 -2.08 -13.66 -15.64
N TYR A 336 -1.23 -12.66 -15.78
CA TYR A 336 -0.77 -12.15 -17.07
C TYR A 336 0.74 -12.30 -17.20
N LEU A 337 1.18 -12.75 -18.37
CA LEU A 337 2.59 -12.81 -18.74
C LEU A 337 3.18 -11.40 -18.70
N VAL A 338 4.25 -11.17 -17.93
CA VAL A 338 4.80 -9.83 -17.72
C VAL A 338 5.73 -9.42 -18.86
N TYR A 339 6.71 -10.26 -19.16
CA TYR A 339 7.76 -9.97 -20.14
C TYR A 339 7.47 -10.71 -21.44
N THR A 340 6.70 -10.10 -22.33
CA THR A 340 6.25 -10.68 -23.62
C THR A 340 7.37 -10.72 -24.66
N ASN A 341 7.17 -11.51 -25.74
CA ASN A 341 8.09 -11.60 -26.89
C ASN A 341 7.77 -10.54 -27.97
N GLU A 342 7.37 -9.34 -27.55
CA GLU A 342 7.07 -8.24 -28.47
C GLU A 342 8.38 -7.62 -28.98
N PRO A 343 8.65 -7.57 -30.31
CA PRO A 343 9.95 -7.13 -30.85
C PRO A 343 10.36 -5.71 -30.47
N LYS A 344 9.40 -4.87 -30.07
CA LYS A 344 9.64 -3.47 -29.68
C LYS A 344 9.79 -3.26 -28.18
N ARG A 345 9.58 -4.30 -27.36
CA ARG A 345 9.71 -4.23 -25.90
C ARG A 345 11.18 -4.13 -25.52
N ARG A 346 11.45 -3.25 -24.58
CA ARG A 346 12.78 -2.96 -24.01
C ARG A 346 12.89 -3.61 -22.62
N GLY A 347 14.07 -3.45 -22.04
CA GLY A 347 14.34 -3.92 -20.68
C GLY A 347 14.57 -5.43 -20.61
N PHE A 348 13.93 -6.07 -19.64
CA PHE A 348 14.09 -7.51 -19.39
C PHE A 348 13.77 -8.32 -20.65
N LYS A 349 14.48 -9.43 -20.86
CA LYS A 349 14.26 -10.32 -22.00
C LYS A 349 12.92 -11.05 -21.88
N TYR A 350 12.55 -11.80 -22.93
CA TYR A 350 11.31 -12.58 -22.92
C TYR A 350 11.38 -13.68 -21.85
N GLU A 351 10.37 -13.74 -20.99
CA GLU A 351 10.29 -14.71 -19.88
C GLU A 351 8.95 -15.45 -19.93
N PRO A 352 8.80 -16.52 -20.75
CA PRO A 352 7.54 -17.26 -20.94
C PRO A 352 6.93 -17.90 -19.67
N TRP A 353 7.67 -17.87 -18.56
CA TRP A 353 7.33 -18.45 -17.27
C TRP A 353 6.87 -17.42 -16.23
N HIS A 354 7.04 -16.11 -16.50
CA HIS A 354 6.89 -15.07 -15.49
C HIS A 354 5.52 -14.38 -15.59
N TYR A 355 4.63 -14.69 -14.64
CA TYR A 355 3.25 -14.20 -14.61
C TYR A 355 2.99 -13.38 -13.35
N SER A 356 2.21 -12.31 -13.49
CA SER A 356 1.79 -11.44 -12.39
C SER A 356 0.28 -11.45 -12.24
N TYR A 357 -0.20 -11.51 -11.01
CA TYR A 357 -1.62 -11.40 -10.70
C TYR A 357 -2.07 -9.94 -10.84
N ALA A 358 -2.76 -9.62 -11.93
CA ALA A 358 -3.14 -8.26 -12.32
C ALA A 358 -3.98 -7.51 -11.28
N PRO A 359 -5.01 -8.13 -10.63
CA PRO A 359 -5.89 -7.39 -9.71
C PRO A 359 -5.15 -6.72 -8.54
N LEU A 360 -4.01 -7.27 -8.10
CA LEU A 360 -3.17 -6.64 -7.08
C LEU A 360 -1.99 -5.87 -7.69
N SER A 361 -1.36 -6.42 -8.73
CA SER A 361 -0.10 -5.86 -9.22
C SER A 361 -0.25 -4.58 -10.04
N ILE A 362 -1.40 -4.32 -10.66
CA ILE A 362 -1.68 -3.05 -11.36
C ILE A 362 -1.72 -1.89 -10.37
N PRO A 363 -2.58 -1.89 -9.32
CA PRO A 363 -2.59 -0.79 -8.35
C PRO A 363 -1.26 -0.66 -7.60
N MET A 364 -0.52 -1.75 -7.36
CA MET A 364 0.83 -1.69 -6.80
C MET A 364 1.83 -1.00 -7.74
N LEU A 365 1.77 -1.28 -9.05
CA LEU A 365 2.62 -0.61 -10.04
C LEU A 365 2.29 0.88 -10.16
N GLU A 366 1.01 1.25 -10.17
CA GLU A 366 0.57 2.66 -10.18
C GLU A 366 1.15 3.42 -8.99
N GLN A 367 1.11 2.81 -7.81
CA GLN A 367 1.69 3.40 -6.61
C GLN A 367 3.22 3.42 -6.66
N PHE A 368 3.87 2.35 -7.14
CA PHE A 368 5.31 2.34 -7.32
C PHE A 368 5.77 3.46 -8.25
N ARG A 369 5.01 3.73 -9.32
CA ARG A 369 5.25 4.83 -10.28
C ARG A 369 5.06 6.22 -9.69
N SER A 370 4.19 6.37 -8.69
CA SER A 370 3.96 7.66 -8.03
C SER A 370 5.13 8.04 -7.10
N LYS A 371 5.94 7.07 -6.65
CA LYS A 371 7.11 7.32 -5.82
C LYS A 371 8.32 7.71 -6.69
N ASN A 372 9.19 8.57 -6.17
CA ASN A 372 10.45 8.90 -6.82
C ASN A 372 11.49 7.79 -6.59
N VAL A 373 11.21 6.60 -7.10
CA VAL A 373 11.97 5.36 -6.89
C VAL A 373 13.45 5.54 -7.21
N ALA A 374 13.78 6.26 -8.28
CA ALA A 374 15.17 6.52 -8.65
C ALA A 374 15.94 7.28 -7.55
N SER A 375 15.30 8.27 -6.90
CA SER A 375 15.90 9.02 -5.80
C SER A 375 16.05 8.22 -4.51
N ILE A 376 15.36 7.09 -4.41
CA ILE A 376 15.42 6.17 -3.28
C ILE A 376 16.53 5.16 -3.54
N ILE A 377 16.52 4.49 -4.70
CA ILE A 377 17.53 3.49 -5.09
C ILE A 377 18.94 4.06 -5.06
N ILE A 378 19.13 5.32 -5.49
CA ILE A 378 20.46 5.95 -5.50
C ILE A 378 21.09 6.12 -4.11
N ARG A 379 20.31 5.91 -3.04
CA ARG A 379 20.78 6.00 -1.64
C ARG A 379 21.03 4.63 -1.01
N GLU A 380 20.76 3.56 -1.73
CA GLU A 380 21.02 2.20 -1.26
C GLU A 380 22.52 1.88 -1.32
N ASP A 381 22.97 0.97 -0.45
CA ASP A 381 24.38 0.64 -0.26
C ASP A 381 24.56 -0.89 -0.30
N TYR A 382 24.95 -1.39 -1.47
CA TYR A 382 25.27 -2.81 -1.76
C TYR A 382 26.20 -2.89 -2.98
N TYR A 383 26.84 -4.04 -3.20
CA TYR A 383 27.79 -4.20 -4.30
C TYR A 383 27.16 -3.90 -5.67
N GLY A 384 27.75 -2.94 -6.39
CA GLY A 384 27.31 -2.47 -7.70
C GLY A 384 26.44 -1.20 -7.63
N ALA A 385 25.90 -0.84 -6.47
CA ALA A 385 25.07 0.36 -6.30
C ALA A 385 25.85 1.66 -6.55
N GLU A 386 27.16 1.66 -6.33
CA GLU A 386 28.07 2.79 -6.59
C GLU A 386 28.10 3.22 -8.07
N HIS A 387 27.66 2.34 -8.98
CA HIS A 387 27.56 2.61 -10.41
C HIS A 387 26.20 3.16 -10.84
N PHE A 388 25.22 3.26 -9.94
CA PHE A 388 23.89 3.78 -10.25
C PHE A 388 23.88 5.31 -10.34
N THR A 389 23.94 5.81 -11.56
CA THR A 389 23.70 7.23 -11.82
C THR A 389 22.21 7.52 -11.95
N MET A 390 21.80 8.77 -11.68
CA MET A 390 20.41 9.17 -11.90
C MET A 390 19.93 8.97 -13.35
N ASN A 391 20.82 9.13 -14.32
CA ASN A 391 20.47 8.90 -15.74
C ASN A 391 20.26 7.42 -16.03
N PHE A 392 21.13 6.56 -15.48
CA PHE A 392 20.95 5.11 -15.56
C PHE A 392 19.62 4.68 -14.93
N LEU A 393 19.33 5.09 -13.70
CA LEU A 393 18.12 4.69 -12.99
C LEU A 393 16.84 5.15 -13.69
N LYS A 394 16.81 6.36 -14.27
CA LYS A 394 15.68 6.83 -15.09
C LYS A 394 15.47 5.95 -16.31
N SER A 395 16.55 5.60 -17.01
CA SER A 395 16.51 4.71 -18.17
C SER A 395 16.04 3.30 -17.78
N TYR A 396 16.60 2.75 -16.69
CA TYR A 396 16.23 1.45 -16.15
C TYR A 396 14.75 1.40 -15.76
N ILE A 397 14.23 2.41 -15.04
CA ILE A 397 12.80 2.44 -14.69
C ILE A 397 11.94 2.47 -15.96
N GLN A 398 12.26 3.35 -16.90
CA GLN A 398 11.47 3.48 -18.12
C GLN A 398 11.50 2.22 -18.99
N ASN A 399 12.65 1.55 -19.10
CA ASN A 399 12.83 0.44 -20.03
C ASN A 399 12.61 -0.93 -19.37
N ASN A 400 13.01 -1.14 -18.12
CA ASN A 400 12.96 -2.43 -17.45
C ASN A 400 11.72 -2.58 -16.56
N ILE A 401 11.30 -1.52 -15.88
CA ILE A 401 10.14 -1.59 -14.97
C ILE A 401 8.83 -1.31 -15.71
N LEU A 402 8.82 -0.34 -16.64
CA LEU A 402 7.61 0.13 -17.31
C LEU A 402 7.36 -0.46 -18.69
N ASP A 403 8.36 -1.05 -19.35
CA ASP A 403 8.17 -1.71 -20.65
C ASP A 403 7.84 -3.21 -20.50
N ILE A 404 6.66 -3.45 -19.93
CA ILE A 404 6.07 -4.77 -19.69
C ILE A 404 4.80 -4.96 -20.54
N ASN A 405 4.11 -6.09 -20.37
CA ASN A 405 2.80 -6.32 -20.96
C ASN A 405 1.83 -5.16 -20.64
N ARG A 406 1.27 -4.53 -21.69
CA ARG A 406 0.38 -3.37 -21.55
C ARG A 406 -0.91 -3.67 -20.80
N LYS A 407 -1.30 -4.93 -20.66
CA LYS A 407 -2.45 -5.33 -19.82
C LYS A 407 -2.16 -5.18 -18.31
N LEU A 408 -0.91 -4.91 -17.93
CA LEU A 408 -0.46 -4.71 -16.55
C LEU A 408 -0.09 -3.25 -16.22
N LEU A 409 -0.37 -2.29 -17.12
CA LEU A 409 0.05 -0.89 -17.04
C LEU A 409 -1.05 0.11 -16.70
#